data_AF-A0A0N5CSJ3-F1
#
_entry.id   AF-A0A0N5CSJ3-F1
#
_cell.length_a   1.000
_cell.length_b   1.000
_cell.length_c   1.000
_cell.angle_alpha   90.00
_cell.angle_beta   90.00
_cell.angle_gamma   90.00
#
_symmetry.space_group_name_H-M   'P 1'
#
loop_
_entity.id
_entity.type
_entity.pdbx_description
1 polymer ?
#
loop_
_entity_poly.entity_id
_entity_poly.type
_entity_poly.pdbx_seq_one_letter_code
_entity_poly.pdbx_strand_id
1 'polypeptide(L)'
;MNFPDHCGFIRKCPVVFLQHGLLGSSFDWVANFPNESLAFILADAGFDVWLGNSRGNTYSAKHVKYAIGENSFWNFSWDEMAKYDLDAMIALVLNETKRSDLYYVGFSQGTLIMFSKLAQDPNFASKIRKFFALAPIATVGHIRGLLRFLATWIFRFKIAQSLLGQKYFVLNDELSKAFSAIICGYHIFNPLCNSILYQIAGPKSNQINETRLLVYVMHQDRTSAMNIFHWIQMVRSGKMQAFDYESKEENRKHYGQVKFPLYICKIQLY
;
A
#
# COMPACT_ATOMS: atom_id res chain seq x y z
N MET A 1 1.20 7.46 -32.19
CA MET A 1 2.38 8.00 -31.49
C MET A 1 3.50 7.02 -31.74
N ASN A 2 4.55 7.42 -32.47
CA ASN A 2 5.71 6.57 -32.70
C ASN A 2 6.60 6.66 -31.45
N PHE A 3 6.64 5.60 -30.65
CA PHE A 3 7.63 5.48 -29.58
C PHE A 3 8.96 5.10 -30.25
N PRO A 4 10.05 5.87 -30.01
CA PRO A 4 11.34 5.59 -30.63
C PRO A 4 11.92 4.27 -30.11
N ASP A 5 12.72 3.61 -30.95
CA ASP A 5 13.39 2.34 -30.68
C ASP A 5 14.04 2.26 -29.29
N HIS A 6 14.01 1.05 -28.74
CA HIS A 6 14.49 0.64 -27.41
C HIS A 6 15.64 1.50 -26.86
N CYS A 7 15.50 1.87 -25.59
CA CYS A 7 16.49 2.62 -24.84
C CYS A 7 17.88 1.95 -24.88
N GLY A 8 18.75 2.39 -25.80
CA GLY A 8 20.15 1.98 -25.82
C GLY A 8 20.95 2.63 -24.68
N PHE A 9 22.10 2.05 -24.36
CA PHE A 9 23.07 2.45 -23.31
C PHE A 9 23.48 3.95 -23.29
N ILE A 10 23.10 4.75 -24.29
CA ILE A 10 23.49 6.15 -24.48
C ILE A 10 22.32 7.13 -24.21
N ARG A 11 21.05 6.68 -24.14
CA ARG A 11 19.89 7.57 -23.85
C ARG A 11 19.40 7.42 -22.41
N LYS A 12 19.29 8.54 -21.69
CA LYS A 12 18.64 8.61 -20.37
C LYS A 12 17.13 8.42 -20.51
N CYS A 13 16.64 7.19 -20.38
CA CYS A 13 15.21 6.87 -20.43
C CYS A 13 14.41 7.72 -19.43
N PRO A 14 13.15 8.07 -19.73
CA PRO A 14 12.24 8.54 -18.70
C PRO A 14 12.06 7.43 -17.66
N VAL A 15 12.21 7.80 -16.40
CA VAL A 15 12.10 6.85 -15.29
C VAL A 15 10.66 6.83 -14.80
N VAL A 16 10.14 5.63 -14.55
CA VAL A 16 8.83 5.43 -13.95
C VAL A 16 8.95 4.53 -12.72
N PHE A 17 8.39 4.99 -11.61
CA PHE A 17 8.36 4.27 -10.35
C PHE A 17 6.94 3.78 -10.06
N LEU A 18 6.77 2.47 -9.90
CA LEU A 18 5.48 1.82 -9.66
C LEU A 18 5.37 1.36 -8.21
N GLN A 19 4.41 1.90 -7.45
CA GLN A 19 4.21 1.59 -6.03
C GLN A 19 2.90 0.85 -5.79
N HIS A 20 3.04 -0.37 -5.24
CA HIS A 20 1.92 -1.28 -4.94
C HIS A 20 0.98 -0.79 -3.83
N GLY A 21 -0.14 -1.49 -3.67
CA GLY A 21 -1.19 -1.19 -2.68
C GLY A 21 -1.03 -1.89 -1.33
N LEU A 22 -2.07 -1.77 -0.49
CA LEU A 22 -2.15 -2.48 0.79
C LEU A 22 -2.07 -4.00 0.53
N LEU A 23 -1.19 -4.70 1.27
CA LEU A 23 -1.00 -6.16 1.18
C LEU A 23 -0.55 -6.66 -0.21
N GLY A 24 -0.01 -5.76 -1.04
CA GLY A 24 0.62 -6.09 -2.32
C GLY A 24 2.14 -6.10 -2.25
N SER A 25 2.75 -6.26 -3.42
CA SER A 25 4.20 -6.12 -3.63
C SER A 25 4.50 -5.63 -5.03
N SER A 26 5.78 -5.49 -5.40
CA SER A 26 6.17 -5.22 -6.79
C SER A 26 5.60 -6.21 -7.80
N PHE A 27 5.24 -7.43 -7.35
CA PHE A 27 4.59 -8.44 -8.17
C PHE A 27 3.32 -7.95 -8.87
N ASP A 28 2.56 -7.05 -8.23
CA ASP A 28 1.29 -6.52 -8.75
C ASP A 28 1.43 -5.94 -10.17
N TRP A 29 2.61 -5.40 -10.51
CA TRP A 29 2.88 -4.75 -11.79
C TRP A 29 3.36 -5.69 -12.90
N VAL A 30 3.63 -6.95 -12.57
CA VAL A 30 4.18 -8.01 -13.44
C VAL A 30 3.39 -9.32 -13.35
N ALA A 31 2.18 -9.27 -12.76
CA ALA A 31 1.41 -10.47 -12.41
C ALA A 31 0.82 -11.22 -13.63
N ASN A 32 0.68 -10.54 -14.77
CA ASN A 32 0.07 -11.05 -16.00
C ASN A 32 1.12 -11.33 -17.09
N PHE A 33 0.66 -11.48 -18.34
CA PHE A 33 1.54 -11.60 -19.49
C PHE A 33 2.23 -10.26 -19.81
N PRO A 34 3.32 -10.26 -20.61
CA PRO A 34 4.06 -9.05 -20.99
C PRO A 34 3.19 -7.93 -21.56
N ASN A 35 2.22 -8.27 -22.42
CA ASN A 35 1.30 -7.33 -23.05
C ASN A 35 0.10 -6.92 -22.16
N GLU A 36 0.03 -7.41 -20.92
CA GLU A 36 -1.07 -7.16 -19.97
C GLU A 36 -0.60 -6.62 -18.62
N SER A 37 0.72 -6.48 -18.42
CA SER A 37 1.29 -6.00 -17.16
C SER A 37 1.97 -4.66 -17.38
N LEU A 38 1.59 -3.67 -16.59
CA LEU A 38 2.00 -2.28 -16.79
C LEU A 38 3.53 -2.10 -16.81
N ALA A 39 4.26 -2.82 -15.96
CA ALA A 39 5.72 -2.73 -15.93
C ALA A 39 6.35 -3.17 -17.26
N PHE A 40 5.90 -4.29 -17.82
CA PHE A 40 6.40 -4.81 -19.10
C PHE A 40 6.02 -3.88 -20.26
N ILE A 41 4.77 -3.42 -20.30
CA ILE A 41 4.30 -2.48 -21.33
C ILE A 41 5.11 -1.17 -21.31
N LEU A 42 5.41 -0.63 -20.12
CA LEU A 42 6.22 0.59 -19.99
C LEU A 42 7.69 0.37 -20.39
N ALA A 43 8.26 -0.79 -20.05
CA ALA A 43 9.61 -1.14 -20.47
C ALA A 43 9.71 -1.25 -21.99
N ASP A 44 8.76 -1.93 -22.65
CA ASP A 44 8.68 -2.04 -24.11
C ASP A 44 8.46 -0.68 -24.78
N ALA A 45 7.76 0.24 -24.09
CA ALA A 45 7.58 1.63 -24.53
C ALA A 45 8.81 2.54 -24.28
N GLY A 46 9.91 2.00 -23.77
CA GLY A 46 11.18 2.73 -23.59
C GLY A 46 11.33 3.49 -22.27
N PHE A 47 10.59 3.11 -21.22
CA PHE A 47 10.80 3.63 -19.87
C PHE A 47 11.81 2.78 -19.09
N ASP A 48 12.57 3.43 -18.21
CA ASP A 48 13.31 2.74 -17.15
C ASP A 48 12.38 2.51 -15.96
N VAL A 49 11.99 1.26 -15.72
CA VAL A 49 10.91 0.88 -14.82
C VAL A 49 11.46 0.38 -13.48
N TRP A 50 11.11 1.09 -12.40
CA TRP A 50 11.47 0.74 -11.03
C TRP A 50 10.24 0.34 -10.24
N LEU A 51 10.32 -0.79 -9.53
CA LEU A 51 9.20 -1.34 -8.75
C LEU A 51 9.48 -1.21 -7.25
N GLY A 52 8.67 -0.41 -6.57
CA GLY A 52 8.80 -0.19 -5.12
C GLY A 52 8.27 -1.37 -4.31
N ASN A 53 8.86 -1.61 -3.14
CA ASN A 53 8.36 -2.55 -2.14
C ASN A 53 8.32 -1.86 -0.76
N SER A 54 7.15 -1.89 -0.13
CA SER A 54 6.97 -1.29 1.19
C SER A 54 7.57 -2.17 2.28
N ARG A 55 8.13 -1.56 3.34
CA ARG A 55 8.64 -2.28 4.51
C ARG A 55 7.68 -3.36 5.02
N GLY A 56 8.23 -4.50 5.41
CA GLY A 56 7.52 -5.64 5.97
C GLY A 56 6.97 -6.65 4.96
N ASN A 57 6.79 -6.27 3.69
CA ASN A 57 6.37 -7.19 2.64
C ASN A 57 7.47 -8.24 2.33
N THR A 58 7.18 -9.22 1.48
CA THR A 58 8.06 -10.36 1.18
C THR A 58 9.44 -9.96 0.72
N TYR A 59 9.54 -8.88 -0.04
CA TYR A 59 10.81 -8.39 -0.59
C TYR A 59 11.51 -7.35 0.30
N SER A 60 10.83 -6.81 1.32
CA SER A 60 11.34 -5.76 2.22
C SER A 60 11.24 -6.15 3.69
N ALA A 61 11.67 -7.38 4.01
CA ALA A 61 11.54 -7.98 5.34
C ALA A 61 12.87 -8.07 6.13
N LYS A 62 13.80 -7.13 5.94
CA LYS A 62 15.06 -7.04 6.68
C LYS A 62 15.19 -5.70 7.39
N HIS A 63 15.84 -5.71 8.55
CA HIS A 63 16.12 -4.50 9.32
C HIS A 63 17.50 -4.60 9.95
N VAL A 64 18.21 -3.47 10.04
CA VAL A 64 19.60 -3.44 10.53
C VAL A 64 19.75 -3.76 12.02
N LYS A 65 18.66 -3.59 12.80
CA LYS A 65 18.67 -3.74 14.27
C LYS A 65 17.72 -4.81 14.81
N TYR A 66 16.62 -5.09 14.12
CA TYR A 66 15.52 -5.89 14.67
C TYR A 66 15.30 -7.09 13.76
N ALA A 67 15.16 -8.27 14.34
CA ALA A 67 14.75 -9.47 13.62
C ALA A 67 13.25 -9.41 13.30
N ILE A 68 12.85 -10.10 12.22
CA ILE A 68 11.45 -10.17 11.78
C ILE A 68 10.49 -10.74 12.84
N GLY A 69 10.99 -11.49 13.83
CA GLY A 69 10.17 -12.02 14.92
C GLY A 69 9.86 -11.02 16.03
N GLU A 70 10.55 -9.87 16.06
CA GLU A 70 10.43 -8.87 17.12
C GLU A 70 9.31 -7.87 16.83
N ASN A 71 8.56 -7.47 17.87
CA ASN A 71 7.48 -6.48 17.72
C ASN A 71 7.98 -5.13 17.19
N SER A 72 9.20 -4.73 17.56
CA SER A 72 9.81 -3.48 17.09
C SER A 72 10.05 -3.46 15.58
N PHE A 73 10.18 -4.61 14.93
CA PHE A 73 10.26 -4.70 13.48
C PHE A 73 8.95 -4.28 12.80
N TRP A 74 7.80 -4.61 13.42
CA TRP A 74 6.46 -4.42 12.86
C TRP A 74 5.77 -3.15 13.36
N ASN A 75 6.46 -2.31 14.12
CA ASN A 75 5.92 -1.05 14.63
C ASN A 75 5.98 0.07 13.57
N PHE A 76 5.19 -0.09 12.51
CA PHE A 76 5.06 0.88 11.43
C PHE A 76 3.65 0.85 10.82
N SER A 77 3.27 1.92 10.13
CA SER A 77 2.11 2.00 9.25
C SER A 77 2.50 2.64 7.91
N TRP A 78 1.51 2.99 7.08
CA TRP A 78 1.74 3.78 5.88
C TRP A 78 2.35 5.17 6.17
N ASP A 79 2.28 5.68 7.41
CA ASP A 79 2.99 6.90 7.82
C ASP A 79 4.50 6.76 7.61
N GLU A 80 5.10 5.68 8.14
CA GLU A 80 6.53 5.42 7.99
C GLU A 80 6.90 5.11 6.53
N MET A 81 6.00 4.48 5.77
CA MET A 81 6.21 4.27 4.33
C MET A 81 6.29 5.61 3.58
N ALA A 82 5.40 6.56 3.89
CA ALA A 82 5.42 7.89 3.30
C ALA A 82 6.64 8.71 3.74
N LYS A 83 6.99 8.63 5.03
CA LYS A 83 8.06 9.44 5.64
C LYS A 83 9.47 8.95 5.30
N TYR A 84 9.67 7.64 5.16
CA TYR A 84 11.01 7.06 5.05
C TYR A 84 11.19 6.22 3.80
N ASP A 85 10.27 5.28 3.51
CA ASP A 85 10.44 4.36 2.38
C ASP A 85 10.45 5.14 1.06
N LEU A 86 9.47 6.04 0.88
CA LEU A 86 9.35 6.81 -0.36
C LEU A 86 10.55 7.74 -0.58
N ASP A 87 11.07 8.39 0.46
CA ASP A 87 12.28 9.21 0.35
C ASP A 87 13.50 8.37 -0.06
N ALA A 88 13.72 7.24 0.61
CA ALA A 88 14.86 6.36 0.34
C ALA A 88 14.79 5.73 -1.06
N MET A 89 13.63 5.18 -1.44
CA MET A 89 13.43 4.54 -2.74
C MET A 89 13.61 5.55 -3.87
N ILE A 90 12.98 6.72 -3.79
CA ILE A 90 13.07 7.73 -4.86
C ILE A 90 14.47 8.34 -4.93
N ALA A 91 15.13 8.59 -3.79
CA ALA A 91 16.51 9.08 -3.79
C ALA A 91 17.48 8.08 -4.45
N LEU A 92 17.33 6.78 -4.15
CA LEU A 92 18.12 5.73 -4.80
C LEU A 92 17.92 5.77 -6.33
N VAL A 93 16.66 5.74 -6.78
CA VAL A 93 16.33 5.75 -8.22
C VAL A 93 16.92 6.97 -8.93
N LEU A 94 16.75 8.17 -8.38
CA LEU A 94 17.29 9.40 -8.98
C LEU A 94 18.82 9.40 -9.00
N ASN A 95 19.47 8.87 -7.94
CA ASN A 95 20.92 8.75 -7.89
C ASN A 95 21.47 7.74 -8.90
N GLU A 96 20.86 6.56 -9.04
CA GLU A 96 21.31 5.54 -10.00
C GLU A 96 21.12 6.01 -11.44
N THR A 97 19.95 6.59 -11.74
CA THR A 97 19.58 6.99 -13.12
C THR A 97 20.14 8.35 -13.54
N LYS A 98 20.71 9.12 -12.60
CA LYS A 98 21.19 10.50 -12.81
C LYS A 98 20.11 11.41 -13.41
N ARG A 99 18.87 11.22 -12.96
CA ARG A 99 17.68 12.05 -13.28
C ARG A 99 17.36 12.97 -12.11
N SER A 100 16.77 14.13 -12.40
CA SER A 100 16.26 15.06 -11.39
C SER A 100 14.83 14.73 -10.94
N ASP A 101 14.06 14.06 -11.78
CA ASP A 101 12.67 13.71 -11.56
C ASP A 101 12.32 12.35 -12.20
N LEU A 102 11.17 11.80 -11.79
CA LEU A 102 10.59 10.59 -12.36
C LEU A 102 9.05 10.66 -12.43
N TYR A 103 8.45 9.78 -13.20
CA TYR A 103 7.00 9.54 -13.19
C TYR A 103 6.65 8.59 -12.05
N TYR A 104 5.62 8.89 -11.27
CA TYR A 104 5.17 8.00 -10.19
C TYR A 104 3.79 7.45 -10.52
N VAL A 105 3.63 6.13 -10.44
CA VAL A 105 2.35 5.45 -10.53
C VAL A 105 2.09 4.76 -9.19
N GLY A 106 1.01 5.14 -8.52
CA GLY A 106 0.58 4.50 -7.28
C GLY A 106 -0.73 3.76 -7.50
N PHE A 107 -0.87 2.58 -6.89
CA PHE A 107 -2.15 1.88 -6.78
C PHE A 107 -2.60 1.81 -5.33
N SER A 108 -3.88 2.12 -5.04
CA SER A 108 -4.47 1.97 -3.70
C SER A 108 -3.62 2.65 -2.61
N GLN A 109 -3.07 1.92 -1.62
CA GLN A 109 -2.18 2.49 -0.60
C GLN A 109 -0.95 3.21 -1.18
N GLY A 110 -0.42 2.79 -2.34
CA GLY A 110 0.67 3.49 -3.01
C GLY A 110 0.31 4.93 -3.38
N THR A 111 -0.97 5.24 -3.56
CA THR A 111 -1.45 6.62 -3.76
C THR A 111 -1.52 7.38 -2.43
N LEU A 112 -2.02 6.75 -1.37
CA LEU A 112 -2.09 7.32 -0.02
C LEU A 112 -0.70 7.74 0.49
N ILE A 113 0.30 6.89 0.27
CA ILE A 113 1.70 7.16 0.62
C ILE A 113 2.20 8.44 -0.06
N MET A 114 1.95 8.60 -1.37
CA MET A 114 2.35 9.80 -2.12
C MET A 114 1.55 11.04 -1.68
N PHE A 115 0.22 10.94 -1.54
CA PHE A 115 -0.59 12.07 -1.06
C PHE A 115 -0.18 12.55 0.32
N SER A 116 0.13 11.61 1.22
CA SER A 116 0.65 11.91 2.55
C SER A 116 2.01 12.59 2.49
N LYS A 117 2.95 12.08 1.67
CA LYS A 117 4.27 12.68 1.50
C LYS A 117 4.18 14.11 0.98
N LEU A 118 3.37 14.36 -0.04
CA LEU A 118 3.20 15.71 -0.62
C LEU A 118 2.48 16.68 0.33
N ALA A 119 1.60 16.18 1.21
CA ALA A 119 0.98 17.01 2.24
C ALA A 119 1.95 17.41 3.36
N GLN A 120 2.93 16.54 3.68
CA GLN A 120 3.92 16.77 4.73
C GLN A 120 5.16 17.53 4.22
N ASP A 121 5.57 17.28 2.98
CA ASP A 121 6.76 17.83 2.34
C ASP A 121 6.44 18.25 0.89
N PRO A 122 5.91 19.47 0.69
CA PRO A 122 5.58 19.97 -0.64
C PRO A 122 6.79 20.06 -1.58
N ASN A 123 8.02 20.20 -1.04
CA ASN A 123 9.23 20.28 -1.85
C ASN A 123 9.54 18.94 -2.54
N PHE A 124 9.03 17.83 -2.00
CA PHE A 124 9.15 16.52 -2.64
C PHE A 124 8.51 16.47 -4.03
N ALA A 125 7.52 17.33 -4.31
CA ALA A 125 6.89 17.44 -5.63
C ALA A 125 7.91 17.72 -6.75
N SER A 126 9.00 18.43 -6.46
CA SER A 126 10.07 18.70 -7.43
C SER A 126 10.75 17.45 -8.00
N LYS A 127 10.66 16.31 -7.29
CA LYS A 127 11.19 15.01 -7.72
C LYS A 127 10.19 14.21 -8.57
N ILE A 128 8.93 14.64 -8.65
CA ILE A 128 7.85 13.90 -9.28
C ILE A 128 7.34 14.69 -10.49
N ARG A 129 7.69 14.20 -11.69
CA ARG A 129 7.29 14.82 -12.96
C ARG A 129 5.78 14.78 -13.18
N LYS A 130 5.16 13.64 -12.89
CA LYS A 130 3.70 13.46 -12.90
C LYS A 130 3.33 12.27 -12.01
N PHE A 131 2.24 12.42 -11.28
CA PHE A 131 1.67 11.39 -10.43
C PHE A 131 0.40 10.81 -11.10
N PHE A 132 0.44 9.52 -11.43
CA PHE A 132 -0.71 8.73 -11.85
C PHE A 132 -1.26 7.95 -10.66
N ALA A 133 -2.47 8.28 -10.23
CA ALA A 133 -3.11 7.65 -9.07
C ALA A 133 -4.20 6.68 -9.52
N LEU A 134 -3.95 5.37 -9.38
CA LEU A 134 -4.88 4.29 -9.72
C LEU A 134 -5.61 3.84 -8.44
N ALA A 135 -6.95 3.82 -8.48
CA ALA A 135 -7.79 3.63 -7.30
C ALA A 135 -7.34 4.52 -6.11
N PRO A 136 -7.36 5.86 -6.28
CA PRO A 136 -6.76 6.78 -5.32
C PRO A 136 -7.41 6.71 -3.94
N ILE A 137 -6.56 6.69 -2.91
CA ILE A 137 -6.96 6.66 -1.50
C ILE A 137 -6.43 7.91 -0.82
N ALA A 138 -7.34 8.78 -0.40
CA ALA A 138 -7.07 9.87 0.54
C ALA A 138 -7.85 9.62 1.84
N THR A 139 -9.15 9.37 1.74
CA THR A 139 -9.99 9.00 2.87
C THR A 139 -10.78 7.73 2.55
N VAL A 140 -11.18 7.00 3.61
CA VAL A 140 -11.94 5.74 3.48
C VAL A 140 -13.18 5.71 4.39
N GLY A 141 -13.72 6.89 4.75
CA GLY A 141 -14.91 6.99 5.61
C GLY A 141 -16.18 6.36 5.02
N HIS A 142 -16.23 6.21 3.69
CA HIS A 142 -17.35 5.60 2.96
C HIS A 142 -17.04 4.20 2.42
N ILE A 143 -15.91 3.59 2.82
CA ILE A 143 -15.56 2.23 2.38
C ILE A 143 -16.63 1.24 2.84
N ARG A 144 -16.84 0.20 2.03
CA ARG A 144 -17.73 -0.94 2.30
C ARG A 144 -16.89 -2.21 2.46
N GLY A 145 -17.52 -3.33 2.79
CA GLY A 145 -16.85 -4.63 2.88
C GLY A 145 -16.05 -4.85 4.17
N LEU A 146 -15.00 -5.67 4.10
CA LEU A 146 -14.29 -6.21 5.26
C LEU A 146 -13.74 -5.11 6.17
N LEU A 147 -13.04 -4.11 5.63
CA LEU A 147 -12.46 -3.03 6.44
C LEU A 147 -13.52 -2.22 7.20
N ARG A 148 -14.71 -2.01 6.60
CA ARG A 148 -15.83 -1.36 7.29
C ARG A 148 -16.38 -2.24 8.41
N PHE A 149 -16.55 -3.53 8.17
CA PHE A 149 -16.98 -4.49 9.18
C PHE A 149 -16.00 -4.53 10.36
N LEU A 150 -14.71 -4.72 10.07
CA LEU A 150 -13.62 -4.73 11.04
C LEU A 150 -13.64 -3.45 11.91
N ALA A 151 -13.71 -2.27 11.27
CA ALA A 151 -13.72 -0.99 11.97
C ALA A 151 -14.96 -0.78 12.86
N THR A 152 -16.10 -1.38 12.51
CA THR A 152 -17.37 -1.16 13.22
C THR A 152 -17.59 -2.17 14.35
N TRP A 153 -17.19 -3.43 14.16
CA TRP A 153 -17.55 -4.55 15.04
C TRP A 153 -16.38 -5.12 15.83
N ILE A 154 -15.22 -5.33 15.20
CA ILE A 154 -14.10 -6.07 15.82
C ILE A 154 -13.14 -5.13 16.54
N PHE A 155 -12.82 -3.98 15.94
CA PHE A 155 -11.76 -3.09 16.44
C PHE A 155 -12.28 -1.93 17.28
N ARG A 156 -13.38 -2.15 18.01
CA ARG A 156 -13.91 -1.13 18.93
C ARG A 156 -13.04 -0.91 20.18
N PHE A 157 -12.02 -1.72 20.43
CA PHE A 157 -11.27 -1.73 21.70
C PHE A 157 -9.76 -1.93 21.54
N LYS A 158 -8.99 -1.36 22.49
CA LYS A 158 -7.56 -1.68 22.76
C LYS A 158 -7.28 -3.18 22.87
N ILE A 159 -8.30 -3.97 23.22
CA ILE A 159 -8.26 -5.43 23.31
C ILE A 159 -7.87 -6.07 21.97
N ALA A 160 -8.26 -5.49 20.83
CA ALA A 160 -7.92 -6.05 19.53
C ALA A 160 -6.43 -5.85 19.16
N GLN A 161 -5.79 -4.77 19.62
CA GLN A 161 -4.33 -4.60 19.55
C GLN A 161 -3.60 -5.61 20.45
N SER A 162 -4.16 -5.96 21.61
CA SER A 162 -3.57 -6.99 22.47
C SER A 162 -3.82 -8.41 21.93
N LEU A 163 -4.92 -8.66 21.21
CA LEU A 163 -5.28 -9.97 20.64
C LEU A 163 -4.52 -10.29 19.35
N LEU A 164 -4.35 -9.33 18.43
CA LEU A 164 -3.57 -9.56 17.20
C LEU A 164 -2.06 -9.51 17.41
N GLY A 165 -1.62 -8.93 18.54
CA GLY A 165 -0.21 -8.66 18.79
C GLY A 165 0.37 -7.60 17.85
N GLN A 166 1.51 -7.03 18.23
CA GLN A 166 2.25 -6.04 17.42
C GLN A 166 3.11 -6.68 16.33
N LYS A 167 2.62 -7.74 15.68
CA LYS A 167 3.40 -8.48 14.68
C LYS A 167 2.88 -8.15 13.27
N TYR A 168 2.85 -9.13 12.40
CA TYR A 168 2.41 -8.99 11.03
C TYR A 168 0.96 -9.44 10.85
N PHE A 169 0.33 -8.94 9.80
CA PHE A 169 -0.98 -9.30 9.32
C PHE A 169 -0.85 -9.86 7.90
N VAL A 170 -1.45 -11.03 7.67
CA VAL A 170 -1.59 -11.68 6.35
C VAL A 170 -3.06 -12.02 6.17
N LEU A 171 -3.55 -11.95 4.94
CA LEU A 171 -4.92 -12.35 4.62
C LEU A 171 -5.15 -13.87 4.66
N ASN A 172 -4.11 -14.70 4.73
CA ASN A 172 -4.19 -16.16 4.59
C ASN A 172 -3.63 -16.94 5.81
N ASP A 173 -3.66 -16.36 7.02
CA ASP A 173 -3.28 -17.10 8.23
C ASP A 173 -4.41 -18.04 8.74
N GLU A 174 -4.10 -18.89 9.73
CA GLU A 174 -5.09 -19.78 10.37
C GLU A 174 -6.32 -19.00 10.89
N LEU A 175 -6.11 -17.77 11.34
CA LEU A 175 -7.15 -16.89 11.85
C LEU A 175 -8.07 -16.42 10.71
N SER A 176 -7.55 -16.10 9.54
CA SER A 176 -8.32 -15.73 8.36
C SER A 176 -9.07 -16.91 7.76
N LYS A 177 -8.52 -18.13 7.84
CA LYS A 177 -9.22 -19.38 7.50
C LYS A 177 -10.37 -19.65 8.46
N ALA A 178 -10.16 -19.50 9.77
CA ALA A 178 -11.19 -19.63 10.78
C ALA A 178 -12.29 -18.55 10.64
N PHE A 179 -11.91 -17.30 10.37
CA PHE A 179 -12.86 -16.22 10.11
C PHE A 179 -13.64 -16.45 8.82
N SER A 180 -12.98 -16.89 7.75
CA SER A 180 -13.65 -17.28 6.51
C SER A 180 -14.64 -18.43 6.77
N ALA A 181 -14.25 -19.44 7.57
CA ALA A 181 -15.14 -20.54 7.93
C ALA A 181 -16.35 -20.10 8.78
N ILE A 182 -16.20 -19.15 9.69
CA ILE A 182 -17.31 -18.60 10.50
C ILE A 182 -18.26 -17.76 9.64
N ILE A 183 -17.72 -16.87 8.80
CA ILE A 183 -18.49 -16.00 7.91
C ILE A 183 -19.20 -16.83 6.83
N CYS A 184 -18.55 -17.89 6.33
CA CYS A 184 -19.08 -18.78 5.31
C CYS A 184 -19.94 -19.93 5.83
N GLY A 185 -19.80 -20.30 7.11
CA GLY A 185 -20.59 -21.35 7.74
C GLY A 185 -22.02 -20.91 8.09
N TYR A 186 -22.26 -19.60 8.24
CA TYR A 186 -23.58 -19.08 8.61
C TYR A 186 -24.54 -18.87 7.41
N HIS A 187 -24.05 -18.77 6.17
CA HIS A 187 -24.89 -18.66 4.99
C HIS A 187 -24.27 -19.28 3.73
N ILE A 188 -24.93 -20.33 3.21
CA ILE A 188 -24.53 -21.18 2.06
C ILE A 188 -24.42 -20.39 0.73
N PHE A 189 -24.82 -19.12 0.68
CA PHE A 189 -24.80 -18.28 -0.53
C PHE A 189 -24.28 -16.85 -0.28
N ASN A 190 -23.25 -16.66 0.54
CA ASN A 190 -22.71 -15.31 0.75
C ASN A 190 -21.63 -14.97 -0.31
N PRO A 191 -21.79 -13.92 -1.14
CA PRO A 191 -20.74 -13.47 -2.07
C PRO A 191 -19.43 -13.05 -1.39
N LEU A 192 -19.42 -12.88 -0.06
CA LEU A 192 -18.20 -12.74 0.75
C LEU A 192 -17.30 -14.00 0.75
N CYS A 193 -17.85 -15.17 0.41
CA CYS A 193 -17.13 -16.46 0.38
C CYS A 193 -16.44 -16.73 -0.95
N ASN A 194 -16.70 -15.92 -1.98
CA ASN A 194 -15.84 -15.87 -3.13
C ASN A 194 -14.65 -14.99 -2.74
N SER A 195 -13.46 -15.57 -2.61
CA SER A 195 -12.12 -14.96 -2.43
C SER A 195 -12.01 -13.66 -1.62
N ILE A 196 -11.08 -13.62 -0.65
CA ILE A 196 -10.68 -12.38 0.06
C ILE A 196 -10.36 -11.23 -0.92
N LEU A 197 -9.89 -11.56 -2.13
CA LEU A 197 -9.70 -10.62 -3.23
C LEU A 197 -10.97 -9.79 -3.49
N TYR A 198 -12.16 -10.39 -3.50
CA TYR A 198 -13.41 -9.67 -3.75
C TYR A 198 -13.88 -8.84 -2.56
N GLN A 199 -13.45 -9.18 -1.34
CA GLN A 199 -13.75 -8.40 -0.14
C GLN A 199 -12.95 -7.09 -0.06
N ILE A 200 -11.80 -7.02 -0.74
CA ILE A 200 -10.90 -5.86 -0.75
C ILE A 200 -10.98 -5.10 -2.08
N ALA A 201 -10.99 -5.81 -3.21
CA ALA A 201 -10.93 -5.22 -4.55
C ALA A 201 -12.30 -5.03 -5.22
N GLY A 202 -13.39 -5.59 -4.65
CA GLY A 202 -14.75 -5.48 -5.19
C GLY A 202 -15.26 -6.78 -5.81
N PRO A 203 -16.55 -6.84 -6.21
CA PRO A 203 -17.22 -8.09 -6.59
C PRO A 203 -16.59 -8.78 -7.81
N LYS A 204 -16.89 -10.09 -7.97
CA LYS A 204 -16.52 -10.86 -9.17
C LYS A 204 -16.91 -10.10 -10.43
N SER A 205 -15.96 -9.99 -11.35
CA SER A 205 -16.14 -9.35 -12.66
C SER A 205 -15.57 -10.25 -13.76
N ASN A 206 -15.89 -9.92 -15.01
CA ASN A 206 -15.29 -10.55 -16.19
C ASN A 206 -13.90 -9.96 -16.54
N GLN A 207 -13.30 -9.17 -15.64
CA GLN A 207 -12.03 -8.47 -15.87
C GLN A 207 -10.82 -9.22 -15.27
N ILE A 208 -11.05 -10.30 -14.53
CA ILE A 208 -9.97 -11.10 -13.93
C ILE A 208 -9.73 -12.34 -14.80
N ASN A 209 -8.46 -12.59 -15.12
CA ASN A 209 -8.07 -13.82 -15.79
C ASN A 209 -8.16 -15.00 -14.81
N GLU A 210 -9.25 -15.77 -14.91
CA GLU A 210 -9.53 -16.90 -14.00
C GLU A 210 -8.44 -17.97 -14.01
N THR A 211 -7.78 -18.19 -15.16
CA THR A 211 -6.68 -19.17 -15.26
C THR A 211 -5.42 -18.78 -14.48
N ARG A 212 -5.27 -17.50 -14.12
CA ARG A 212 -4.15 -16.97 -13.32
C ARG A 212 -4.50 -16.71 -11.85
N LEU A 213 -5.70 -17.08 -11.39
CA LEU A 213 -6.12 -16.84 -10.00
C LEU A 213 -5.14 -17.40 -8.97
N LEU A 214 -4.61 -18.61 -9.19
CA LEU A 214 -3.62 -19.21 -8.29
C LEU A 214 -2.35 -18.34 -8.19
N VAL A 215 -1.90 -17.78 -9.31
CA VAL A 215 -0.74 -16.89 -9.35
C VAL A 215 -1.00 -15.65 -8.49
N TYR A 216 -2.18 -15.04 -8.58
CA TYR A 216 -2.52 -13.84 -7.79
C TYR A 216 -2.64 -14.14 -6.29
N VAL A 217 -3.31 -15.24 -5.93
CA VAL A 217 -3.54 -15.60 -4.53
C VAL A 217 -2.23 -15.95 -3.81
N MET A 218 -1.32 -16.65 -4.49
CA MET A 218 -0.03 -17.05 -3.91
C MET A 218 0.93 -15.88 -3.68
N HIS A 219 0.70 -14.74 -4.33
CA HIS A 219 1.53 -13.53 -4.20
C HIS A 219 0.85 -12.42 -3.38
N GLN A 220 -0.23 -12.72 -2.66
CA GLN A 220 -0.73 -11.80 -1.63
C GLN A 220 0.30 -11.68 -0.51
N ASP A 221 0.65 -10.44 -0.17
CA ASP A 221 1.74 -10.16 0.75
C ASP A 221 1.25 -9.77 2.14
N ARG A 222 2.19 -9.49 3.03
CA ARG A 222 1.98 -9.15 4.44
C ARG A 222 2.25 -7.68 4.72
N THR A 223 1.70 -7.19 5.82
CA THR A 223 1.96 -5.85 6.38
C THR A 223 2.01 -5.94 7.91
N SER A 224 2.38 -4.88 8.62
CA SER A 224 2.20 -4.82 10.08
C SER A 224 0.74 -4.77 10.51
N ALA A 225 0.43 -5.32 11.68
CA ALA A 225 -0.88 -5.13 12.31
C ALA A 225 -1.18 -3.63 12.54
N MET A 226 -0.16 -2.84 12.92
CA MET A 226 -0.27 -1.38 13.08
C MET A 226 -0.76 -0.68 11.80
N ASN A 227 -0.34 -1.11 10.62
CA ASN A 227 -0.85 -0.56 9.37
C ASN A 227 -2.36 -0.83 9.21
N ILE A 228 -2.84 -2.03 9.54
CA ILE A 228 -4.28 -2.36 9.50
C ILE A 228 -5.07 -1.52 10.51
N PHE A 229 -4.55 -1.34 11.73
CA PHE A 229 -5.15 -0.44 12.71
C PHE A 229 -5.23 1.00 12.20
N HIS A 230 -4.20 1.46 11.47
CA HIS A 230 -4.21 2.77 10.88
C HIS A 230 -5.33 2.91 9.83
N TRP A 231 -5.49 1.92 8.96
CA TRP A 231 -6.63 1.87 8.02
C TRP A 231 -7.99 1.91 8.74
N ILE A 232 -8.15 1.18 9.84
CA ILE A 232 -9.36 1.22 10.66
C ILE A 232 -9.62 2.61 11.24
N GLN A 233 -8.58 3.30 11.73
CA GLN A 233 -8.70 4.69 12.20
C GLN A 233 -9.15 5.63 11.08
N MET A 234 -8.67 5.44 9.85
CA MET A 234 -9.14 6.21 8.70
C MET A 234 -10.61 5.93 8.37
N VAL A 235 -11.07 4.68 8.48
CA VAL A 235 -12.49 4.33 8.28
C VAL A 235 -13.38 5.03 9.31
N ARG A 236 -12.97 5.04 10.58
CA ARG A 236 -13.76 5.62 11.69
C ARG A 236 -13.76 7.15 11.64
N SER A 237 -12.61 7.75 11.34
CA SER A 237 -12.46 9.21 11.30
C SER A 237 -12.94 9.85 10.01
N GLY A 238 -12.92 9.09 8.89
CA GLY A 238 -13.15 9.61 7.55
C GLY A 238 -12.04 10.55 7.07
N LYS A 239 -10.84 10.51 7.67
CA LYS A 239 -9.77 11.49 7.46
C LYS A 239 -8.45 10.83 7.05
N MET A 240 -7.62 11.60 6.34
CA MET A 240 -6.21 11.29 6.09
C MET A 240 -5.37 11.94 7.19
N GLN A 241 -4.94 11.18 8.18
CA GLN A 241 -4.27 11.70 9.38
C GLN A 241 -3.21 10.71 9.82
N ALA A 242 -2.24 11.16 10.61
CA ALA A 242 -1.23 10.29 11.19
C ALA A 242 -1.88 9.30 12.19
N PHE A 243 -1.15 8.22 12.47
CA PHE A 243 -1.60 7.16 13.37
C PHE A 243 -1.93 7.72 14.76
N ASP A 244 -3.11 7.40 15.28
CA ASP A 244 -3.44 7.72 16.68
C ASP A 244 -2.95 6.59 17.58
N TYR A 245 -1.98 6.85 18.44
CA TYR A 245 -1.52 5.85 19.42
C TYR A 245 -2.53 5.62 20.57
N GLU A 246 -3.68 6.30 20.54
CA GLU A 246 -4.74 6.22 21.56
C GLU A 246 -4.22 6.50 22.99
N SER A 247 -3.16 7.31 23.04
CA SER A 247 -2.46 7.77 24.24
C SER A 247 -1.87 9.14 23.95
N LYS A 248 -2.20 10.12 24.81
CA LYS A 248 -1.66 11.48 24.71
C LYS A 248 -0.14 11.53 24.85
N GLU A 249 0.41 10.62 25.67
CA GLU A 249 1.84 10.51 25.93
C GLU A 249 2.57 9.95 24.70
N GLU A 250 2.09 8.84 24.14
CA GLU A 250 2.69 8.25 22.93
C GLU A 250 2.54 9.19 21.73
N ASN A 251 1.38 9.82 21.53
CA ASN A 251 1.23 10.83 20.48
C ASN A 251 2.24 11.98 20.65
N ARG A 252 2.46 12.47 21.89
CA ARG A 252 3.47 13.51 22.15
C ARG A 252 4.88 13.03 21.86
N LYS A 253 5.20 11.79 22.21
CA LYS A 253 6.51 11.17 21.94
C LYS A 253 6.78 11.00 20.46
N HIS A 254 5.77 10.64 19.67
CA HIS A 254 5.91 10.40 18.24
C HIS A 254 5.83 11.68 17.39
N TYR A 255 5.01 12.65 17.78
CA TYR A 255 4.71 13.84 16.97
C TYR A 255 5.19 15.16 17.59
N GLY A 256 5.72 15.15 18.82
CA GLY A 256 6.02 16.36 19.58
C GLY A 256 4.78 17.08 20.14
N GLN A 257 3.58 16.59 19.83
CA GLN A 257 2.31 17.19 20.22
C GLN A 257 1.26 16.12 20.54
N VAL A 258 0.27 16.48 21.36
CA VAL A 258 -0.77 15.53 21.81
C VAL A 258 -1.70 15.11 20.67
N LYS A 259 -1.97 16.02 19.74
CA LYS A 259 -2.86 15.78 18.61
C LYS A 259 -2.04 15.31 17.42
N PHE A 260 -2.30 14.10 16.93
CA PHE A 260 -1.67 13.60 15.71
C PHE A 260 -2.00 14.51 14.50
N PRO A 261 -1.05 14.71 13.56
CA PRO A 261 -1.27 15.58 12.40
C PRO A 261 -2.39 15.13 11.46
N LEU A 262 -3.12 16.08 10.88
CA LEU A 262 -4.02 15.86 9.74
C LEU A 262 -3.25 16.16 8.46
N TYR A 263 -3.31 15.28 7.48
CA TYR A 263 -2.69 15.48 6.18
C TYR A 263 -3.70 16.10 5.22
N ILE A 264 -3.53 17.39 4.91
CA ILE A 264 -4.41 18.11 3.99
C ILE A 264 -3.68 18.20 2.65
N CYS A 265 -4.12 17.40 1.68
CA CYS A 265 -3.57 17.47 0.33
C CYS A 265 -4.18 18.67 -0.41
N LYS A 266 -3.39 19.71 -0.67
CA LYS A 266 -3.78 20.82 -1.54
C LYS A 266 -3.50 20.43 -3.00
N ILE A 267 -4.32 19.53 -3.56
CA ILE A 267 -4.15 19.10 -4.95
C ILE A 267 -4.82 20.13 -5.86
N GLN A 268 -4.05 20.76 -6.74
CA GLN A 268 -4.59 21.39 -7.95
C GLN A 268 -4.70 20.30 -9.03
N LEU A 269 -5.93 19.91 -9.35
CA LEU A 269 -6.20 19.05 -10.50
C LEU A 269 -6.12 19.94 -11.75
N TYR A 270 -5.24 19.58 -12.68
CA TYR A 270 -5.12 20.20 -14.01
C TYR A 270 -5.71 19.27 -15.06
#